data_AF-W2FRQ2-F1
#
_entry.id   AF-W2FRQ2-F1
#
_cell.length_a   1.000
_cell.length_b   1.000
_cell.length_c   1.000
_cell.angle_alpha   90.00
_cell.angle_beta   90.00
_cell.angle_gamma   90.00
#
_symmetry.space_group_name_H-M   'P 1'
#
loop_
_entity.id
_entity.type
_entity.pdbx_description
1 polymer ?
#
loop_
_entity_poly.entity_id
_entity_poly.type
_entity_poly.pdbx_seq_one_letter_code
_entity_poly.pdbx_strand_id
1 'polypeptide(L)'
;MDEFFVELAKHHPEVTHEDIRNAAQRLPFNQSILDAVRLVVDDFGATCKIVSDSTVFGVRSFLEHHGLADQVSEVVANSTHFEDGGKVLRVRPYHGNHLAPHGCRNCPNNLCKGVVLERILQQHRYARVLYVGGGIEDFCPSTKLPNDITVIARNEVLSLPNTFPDTVQVQQWKAGDDVLSLLRNFFHQYPSKQVAKASVKTFSPISQVFSGSGQVLVVFDFDESLVNKDSDRFAFQCFHPELIKTLEERHALNPVWPSVFDELHQILANEKPELTPELICARVAQIPIQNRMVDAVRMAVEQFGAEVKIISDGNSLFIEKALKFHGLVPYINEVLTNQADLETMDNGRTRIRLRPHHDQPMNCSWCPSNLCKGSILDSIRNKKQYSHVLYVGDGIGDFCPASRLTK
;
A
#
# COMPACT_ATOMS: atom_id res chain seq x y z
N MET A 1 -25.68 4.06 17.02
CA MET A 1 -25.87 2.77 16.32
C MET A 1 -25.84 1.58 17.25
N ASP A 2 -24.83 1.40 18.12
CA ASP A 2 -24.79 0.26 19.07
C ASP A 2 -26.07 0.16 19.90
N GLU A 3 -26.43 1.24 20.58
CA GLU A 3 -27.65 1.32 21.40
C GLU A 3 -28.92 0.98 20.62
N PHE A 4 -29.00 1.38 19.35
CA PHE A 4 -30.15 1.06 18.50
C PHE A 4 -30.29 -0.46 18.31
N PHE A 5 -29.20 -1.16 17.99
CA PHE A 5 -29.26 -2.62 17.78
C PHE A 5 -29.46 -3.39 19.10
N VAL A 6 -28.97 -2.86 20.22
CA VAL A 6 -29.26 -3.41 21.56
C VAL A 6 -30.74 -3.28 21.89
N GLU A 7 -31.34 -2.10 21.71
CA GLU A 7 -32.76 -1.89 21.98
C GLU A 7 -33.65 -2.61 20.97
N LEU A 8 -33.20 -2.78 19.71
CA LEU A 8 -33.89 -3.60 18.71
C LEU A 8 -33.98 -5.06 19.18
N ALA A 9 -32.86 -5.66 19.58
CA ALA A 9 -32.86 -7.05 20.05
C ALA A 9 -33.69 -7.24 21.33
N LYS A 10 -33.77 -6.22 22.18
CA LYS A 10 -34.55 -6.24 23.43
C LYS A 10 -36.06 -6.13 23.19
N HIS A 11 -36.49 -5.22 22.32
CA HIS A 11 -37.92 -4.95 22.09
C HIS A 11 -38.51 -5.80 20.96
N HIS A 12 -37.68 -6.33 20.07
CA HIS A 12 -38.05 -7.14 18.92
C HIS A 12 -37.20 -8.42 18.84
N PRO A 13 -37.32 -9.34 19.81
CA PRO A 13 -36.52 -10.56 19.87
C PRO A 13 -36.75 -11.53 18.69
N GLU A 14 -37.82 -11.32 17.93
CA GLU A 14 -38.12 -12.02 16.68
C GLU A 14 -37.20 -11.60 15.51
N VAL A 15 -36.60 -10.41 15.58
CA VAL A 15 -35.70 -9.90 14.54
C VAL A 15 -34.36 -10.61 14.65
N THR A 16 -34.02 -11.36 13.61
CA THR A 16 -32.78 -12.14 13.57
C THR A 16 -31.65 -11.36 12.89
N HIS A 17 -30.40 -11.84 13.04
CA HIS A 17 -29.28 -11.31 12.27
C HIS A 17 -29.49 -11.43 10.76
N GLU A 18 -30.26 -12.43 10.31
CA GLU A 18 -30.57 -12.62 8.91
C GLU A 18 -31.58 -11.59 8.41
N ASP A 19 -32.50 -11.13 9.25
CA ASP A 19 -33.39 -10.02 8.92
C ASP A 19 -32.61 -8.71 8.78
N ILE A 20 -31.63 -8.47 9.66
CA ILE A 20 -30.72 -7.31 9.55
C ILE A 20 -29.88 -7.40 8.27
N ARG A 21 -29.37 -8.60 7.93
CA ARG A 21 -28.65 -8.85 6.68
C ARG A 21 -29.53 -8.55 5.47
N ASN A 22 -30.73 -9.13 5.43
CA ASN A 22 -31.71 -8.96 4.36
C ASN A 22 -32.10 -7.48 4.17
N ALA A 23 -32.27 -6.75 5.27
CA ALA A 23 -32.51 -5.30 5.21
C ALA A 23 -31.33 -4.55 4.57
N ALA A 24 -30.09 -4.89 4.95
CA ALA A 24 -28.90 -4.30 4.35
C ALA A 24 -28.78 -4.63 2.85
N GLN A 25 -29.08 -5.86 2.45
CA GLN A 25 -29.06 -6.31 1.05
C GLN A 25 -30.08 -5.58 0.16
N ARG A 26 -31.24 -5.22 0.74
CA ARG A 26 -32.35 -4.52 0.06
C ARG A 26 -32.26 -3.00 0.12
N LEU A 27 -31.16 -2.43 0.63
CA LEU A 27 -30.97 -0.98 0.64
C LEU A 27 -31.19 -0.42 -0.78
N PRO A 28 -32.03 0.63 -0.95
CA PRO A 28 -32.22 1.25 -2.24
C PRO A 28 -30.90 1.78 -2.81
N PHE A 29 -30.63 1.45 -4.07
CA PHE A 29 -29.41 1.87 -4.75
C PHE A 29 -29.72 2.29 -6.19
N ASN A 30 -28.80 3.03 -6.80
CA ASN A 30 -28.82 3.33 -8.23
C ASN A 30 -27.86 2.37 -8.94
N GLN A 31 -28.35 1.65 -9.96
CA GLN A 31 -27.58 0.63 -10.68
C GLN A 31 -26.28 1.20 -11.27
N SER A 32 -26.29 2.45 -11.73
CA SER A 32 -25.12 3.10 -12.32
C SER A 32 -23.98 3.29 -11.33
N ILE A 33 -24.23 3.30 -10.01
CA ILE A 33 -23.16 3.30 -8.99
C ILE A 33 -22.45 1.94 -8.95
N LEU A 34 -23.19 0.84 -9.00
CA LEU A 34 -22.61 -0.51 -9.03
C LEU A 34 -21.84 -0.72 -10.34
N ASP A 35 -22.41 -0.26 -11.45
CA ASP A 35 -21.76 -0.32 -12.76
C ASP A 35 -20.51 0.56 -12.81
N ALA A 36 -20.49 1.69 -12.07
CA ALA A 36 -19.28 2.51 -11.94
C ALA A 36 -18.18 1.80 -11.16
N VAL A 37 -18.51 1.07 -10.09
CA VAL A 37 -17.53 0.24 -9.36
C VAL A 37 -16.95 -0.84 -10.28
N ARG A 38 -17.80 -1.56 -11.01
CA ARG A 38 -17.36 -2.57 -11.98
C ARG A 38 -16.49 -1.96 -13.07
N LEU A 39 -16.91 -0.84 -13.65
CA LEU A 39 -16.13 -0.11 -14.65
C LEU A 39 -14.72 0.20 -14.13
N VAL A 40 -14.60 0.89 -12.99
CA VAL A 40 -13.27 1.33 -12.54
C VAL A 40 -12.36 0.16 -12.14
N VAL A 41 -12.91 -0.91 -11.58
CA VAL A 41 -12.12 -2.06 -11.12
C VAL A 41 -11.87 -3.06 -12.23
N ASP A 42 -12.92 -3.56 -12.87
CA ASP A 42 -12.84 -4.65 -13.85
C ASP A 42 -12.24 -4.17 -15.18
N ASP A 43 -12.67 -2.99 -15.65
CA ASP A 43 -12.20 -2.45 -16.94
C ASP A 43 -10.91 -1.64 -16.80
N PHE A 44 -10.71 -0.95 -15.68
CA PHE A 44 -9.57 -0.05 -15.50
C PHE A 44 -8.54 -0.49 -14.45
N GLY A 45 -8.80 -1.56 -13.69
CA GLY A 45 -7.88 -2.09 -12.69
C GLY A 45 -7.64 -1.14 -11.51
N ALA A 46 -8.55 -0.21 -11.25
CA ALA A 46 -8.47 0.69 -10.11
C ALA A 46 -8.67 -0.07 -8.80
N THR A 47 -8.02 0.40 -7.74
CA THR A 47 -8.32 -0.09 -6.38
C THR A 47 -9.55 0.65 -5.86
N CYS A 48 -10.65 -0.07 -5.62
CA CYS A 48 -11.84 0.49 -4.97
C CYS A 48 -11.81 0.20 -3.46
N LYS A 49 -12.09 1.22 -2.66
CA LYS A 49 -12.23 1.16 -1.20
C LYS A 49 -13.47 1.93 -0.77
N ILE A 50 -14.17 1.45 0.24
CA ILE A 50 -15.36 2.12 0.80
C ILE A 50 -15.04 2.62 2.19
N VAL A 51 -15.29 3.90 2.43
CA VAL A 51 -15.27 4.51 3.76
C VAL A 51 -16.69 4.95 4.09
N SER A 52 -17.28 4.37 5.14
CA SER A 52 -18.70 4.58 5.47
C SER A 52 -18.89 4.79 6.95
N ASP A 53 -19.75 5.73 7.31
CA ASP A 53 -20.18 5.88 8.70
C ASP A 53 -21.23 4.83 9.13
N SER A 54 -21.47 3.81 8.30
CA SER A 54 -22.37 2.70 8.60
C SER A 54 -21.65 1.58 9.38
N THR A 55 -22.22 0.38 9.39
CA THR A 55 -21.65 -0.83 9.99
C THR A 55 -20.87 -1.65 8.97
N VAL A 56 -19.76 -2.26 9.37
CA VAL A 56 -19.01 -3.19 8.50
C VAL A 56 -19.90 -4.35 8.03
N PHE A 57 -20.72 -4.92 8.94
CA PHE A 57 -21.66 -5.98 8.60
C PHE A 57 -22.66 -5.59 7.51
N GLY A 58 -23.29 -4.41 7.62
CA GLY A 58 -24.28 -3.94 6.66
C GLY A 58 -23.66 -3.68 5.29
N VAL A 59 -22.53 -2.97 5.25
CA VAL A 59 -21.83 -2.67 3.99
C VAL A 59 -21.38 -3.94 3.29
N ARG A 60 -20.75 -4.89 4.00
CA ARG A 60 -20.33 -6.16 3.39
C ARG A 60 -21.50 -6.99 2.90
N SER A 61 -22.58 -7.08 3.68
CA SER A 61 -23.78 -7.81 3.29
C SER A 61 -24.38 -7.27 1.99
N PHE A 62 -24.41 -5.94 1.81
CA PHE A 62 -24.82 -5.31 0.57
C PHE A 62 -23.88 -5.66 -0.59
N LEU A 63 -22.56 -5.53 -0.40
CA LEU A 63 -21.57 -5.82 -1.45
C LEU A 63 -21.61 -7.29 -1.90
N GLU A 64 -21.72 -8.23 -0.96
CA GLU A 64 -21.81 -9.66 -1.24
C GLU A 64 -23.06 -9.99 -2.06
N HIS A 65 -24.22 -9.44 -1.68
CA HIS A 65 -25.48 -9.68 -2.38
C HIS A 65 -25.49 -9.12 -3.81
N HIS A 66 -24.85 -7.97 -4.02
CA HIS A 66 -24.78 -7.31 -5.33
C HIS A 66 -23.55 -7.72 -6.17
N GLY A 67 -22.78 -8.71 -5.72
CA GLY A 67 -21.63 -9.26 -6.44
C GLY A 67 -20.49 -8.26 -6.61
N LEU A 68 -20.22 -7.46 -5.58
CA LEU A 68 -19.13 -6.47 -5.52
C LEU A 68 -18.05 -6.78 -4.48
N ALA A 69 -18.15 -7.93 -3.79
CA ALA A 69 -17.22 -8.28 -2.71
C ALA A 69 -15.77 -8.38 -3.19
N ASP A 70 -15.54 -8.87 -4.42
CA ASP A 70 -14.20 -9.01 -4.99
C ASP A 70 -13.65 -7.69 -5.57
N GLN A 71 -14.55 -6.75 -5.93
CA GLN A 71 -14.19 -5.45 -6.49
C GLN A 71 -13.79 -4.44 -5.41
N VAL A 72 -14.33 -4.58 -4.19
CA VAL A 72 -14.02 -3.67 -3.07
C VAL A 72 -12.91 -4.27 -2.20
N SER A 73 -11.69 -3.77 -2.41
CA SER A 73 -10.49 -4.26 -1.71
C SER A 73 -10.51 -4.02 -0.19
N GLU A 74 -11.25 -3.01 0.27
CA GLU A 74 -11.35 -2.69 1.69
C GLU A 74 -12.64 -1.92 2.02
N VAL A 75 -13.25 -2.28 3.15
CA VAL A 75 -14.35 -1.52 3.77
C VAL A 75 -13.87 -1.00 5.12
N VAL A 76 -13.82 0.33 5.28
CA VAL A 76 -13.55 1.01 6.54
C VAL A 76 -14.85 1.62 7.06
N ALA A 77 -15.40 1.01 8.09
CA ALA A 77 -16.65 1.43 8.72
C ALA A 77 -16.64 1.08 10.22
N ASN A 78 -17.73 1.35 10.93
CA ASN A 78 -17.85 0.99 12.33
C ASN A 78 -17.88 -0.54 12.49
N SER A 79 -16.92 -1.09 13.23
CA SER A 79 -16.74 -2.54 13.38
C SER A 79 -17.93 -3.18 14.08
N THR A 80 -18.20 -4.45 13.76
CA THR A 80 -19.37 -5.17 14.25
C THR A 80 -19.04 -6.58 14.70
N HIS A 81 -19.70 -7.04 15.76
CA HIS A 81 -19.70 -8.42 16.20
C HIS A 81 -21.07 -8.81 16.75
N PHE A 82 -21.37 -10.10 16.79
CA PHE A 82 -22.62 -10.59 17.36
C PHE A 82 -22.40 -11.11 18.79
N GLU A 83 -23.36 -10.83 19.67
CA GLU A 83 -23.47 -11.36 21.03
C GLU A 83 -24.75 -12.19 21.18
N ASP A 84 -24.88 -12.88 22.32
CA ASP A 84 -26.05 -13.70 22.67
C ASP A 84 -26.44 -14.70 21.56
N GLY A 85 -25.47 -15.48 21.10
CA GLY A 85 -25.70 -16.51 20.08
C GLY A 85 -26.16 -15.98 18.72
N GLY A 86 -25.86 -14.73 18.39
CA GLY A 86 -26.26 -14.12 17.11
C GLY A 86 -27.48 -13.21 17.18
N LYS A 87 -28.02 -12.95 18.38
CA LYS A 87 -29.23 -12.14 18.57
C LYS A 87 -28.96 -10.65 18.64
N VAL A 88 -27.80 -10.25 19.16
CA VAL A 88 -27.48 -8.82 19.35
C VAL A 88 -26.32 -8.44 18.44
N LEU A 89 -26.57 -7.53 17.49
CA LEU A 89 -25.51 -6.91 16.69
C LEU A 89 -24.89 -5.76 17.50
N ARG A 90 -23.63 -5.92 17.89
CA ARG A 90 -22.85 -4.85 18.52
C ARG A 90 -22.10 -4.06 17.48
N VAL A 91 -22.04 -2.75 17.67
CA VAL A 91 -21.35 -1.81 16.78
C VAL A 91 -20.35 -1.01 17.61
N ARG A 92 -19.08 -1.04 17.24
CA ARG A 92 -18.05 -0.23 17.88
C ARG A 92 -17.59 0.88 16.94
N PRO A 93 -17.48 2.14 17.43
CA PRO A 93 -16.99 3.25 16.64
C PRO A 93 -15.58 2.97 16.11
N TYR A 94 -15.28 3.41 14.89
CA TYR A 94 -13.95 3.26 14.30
C TYR A 94 -12.89 4.04 15.10
N HIS A 95 -13.21 5.28 15.47
CA HIS A 95 -12.49 6.04 16.47
C HIS A 95 -13.09 5.73 17.85
N GLY A 96 -12.56 4.68 18.48
CA GLY A 96 -12.98 4.26 19.82
C GLY A 96 -12.58 5.24 20.92
N ASN A 97 -13.27 5.14 22.06
CA ASN A 97 -13.03 5.96 23.26
C ASN A 97 -11.63 5.76 23.88
N HIS A 98 -10.92 4.70 23.47
CA HIS A 98 -9.55 4.41 23.89
C HIS A 98 -8.50 5.12 23.03
N LEU A 99 -8.92 5.79 21.96
CA LEU A 99 -8.07 6.56 21.06
C LEU A 99 -8.25 8.04 21.36
N ALA A 100 -7.18 8.83 21.19
CA ALA A 100 -7.30 10.27 21.21
C ALA A 100 -8.31 10.72 20.14
N PRO A 101 -9.16 11.73 20.42
CA PRO A 101 -10.07 12.27 19.41
C PRO A 101 -9.30 12.66 18.15
N HIS A 102 -9.87 12.36 16.98
CA HIS A 102 -9.24 12.63 15.69
C HIS A 102 -9.02 14.12 15.39
N GLY A 103 -9.53 15.02 16.24
CA GLY A 103 -9.29 16.46 16.19
C GLY A 103 -9.99 17.20 15.04
N CYS A 104 -10.73 16.50 14.17
CA CYS A 104 -11.48 17.13 13.09
C CYS A 104 -12.80 17.72 13.61
N ARG A 105 -13.07 18.96 13.23
CA ARG A 105 -14.31 19.68 13.59
C ARG A 105 -15.48 19.39 12.64
N ASN A 106 -15.20 18.76 11.49
CA ASN A 106 -16.16 18.56 10.39
C ASN A 106 -16.68 17.11 10.30
N CYS A 107 -16.19 16.21 11.14
CA CYS A 107 -16.55 14.79 11.12
C CYS A 107 -17.17 14.38 12.46
N PRO A 108 -18.08 13.39 12.47
CA PRO A 108 -18.60 12.85 13.71
C PRO A 108 -17.48 12.16 14.51
N ASN A 109 -17.71 12.00 15.82
CA ASN A 109 -16.69 11.48 16.74
C ASN A 109 -16.29 10.02 16.44
N ASN A 110 -17.19 9.23 15.85
CA ASN A 110 -17.00 7.80 15.65
C ASN A 110 -16.20 7.44 14.40
N LEU A 111 -16.21 8.24 13.33
CA LEU A 111 -15.43 7.98 12.12
C LEU A 111 -15.12 9.29 11.37
N CYS A 112 -13.82 9.57 11.14
CA CYS A 112 -13.37 10.69 10.32
C CYS A 112 -12.87 10.18 8.97
N LYS A 113 -13.66 10.40 7.91
CA LYS A 113 -13.32 9.93 6.56
C LYS A 113 -11.98 10.50 6.06
N GLY A 114 -11.63 11.72 6.45
CA GLY A 114 -10.34 12.32 6.10
C GLY A 114 -9.14 11.63 6.75
N VAL A 115 -9.21 11.31 8.04
CA VAL A 115 -8.15 10.56 8.73
C VAL A 115 -8.04 9.13 8.20
N VAL A 116 -9.16 8.51 7.84
CA VAL A 116 -9.15 7.20 7.15
C VAL A 116 -8.44 7.31 5.80
N LEU A 117 -8.74 8.35 5.01
CA LEU A 117 -8.05 8.57 3.74
C LEU A 117 -6.54 8.80 3.93
N GLU A 118 -6.12 9.61 4.91
CA GLU A 118 -4.70 9.80 5.25
C GLU A 118 -4.02 8.47 5.54
N ARG A 119 -4.63 7.62 6.37
CA ARG A 119 -4.13 6.28 6.67
C ARG A 119 -4.02 5.42 5.40
N ILE A 120 -5.02 5.46 4.52
CA ILE A 120 -5.00 4.72 3.25
C ILE A 120 -3.85 5.20 2.35
N LEU A 121 -3.66 6.51 2.21
CA LEU A 121 -2.59 7.07 1.35
C LEU A 121 -1.19 6.90 1.98
N GLN A 122 -1.09 6.76 3.29
CA GLN A 122 0.16 6.36 3.97
C GLN A 122 0.51 4.90 3.72
N GLN A 123 -0.48 4.03 3.53
CA GLN A 123 -0.26 2.60 3.28
C GLN A 123 0.01 2.28 1.81
N HIS A 124 -0.49 3.12 0.89
CA HIS A 124 -0.39 2.88 -0.55
C HIS A 124 -0.26 4.20 -1.30
N ARG A 125 0.72 4.27 -2.22
CA ARG A 125 0.82 5.37 -3.18
C ARG A 125 -0.13 5.13 -4.35
N TYR A 126 -1.03 6.09 -4.60
CA TYR A 126 -1.92 6.08 -5.76
C TYR A 126 -1.52 7.19 -6.73
N ALA A 127 -1.47 6.88 -8.03
CA ALA A 127 -1.16 7.86 -9.07
C ALA A 127 -2.24 8.96 -9.18
N ARG A 128 -3.50 8.59 -8.91
CA ARG A 128 -4.66 9.48 -8.87
C ARG A 128 -5.60 8.98 -7.78
N VAL A 129 -6.23 9.91 -7.07
CA VAL A 129 -7.26 9.60 -6.06
C VAL A 129 -8.56 10.26 -6.50
N LEU A 130 -9.59 9.44 -6.70
CA LEU A 130 -10.96 9.91 -6.94
C LEU A 130 -11.77 9.64 -5.69
N TYR A 131 -12.17 10.70 -5.00
CA TYR A 131 -13.04 10.59 -3.83
C TYR A 131 -14.48 10.85 -4.25
N VAL A 132 -15.37 9.86 -4.09
CA VAL A 132 -16.80 10.01 -4.41
C VAL A 132 -17.61 10.07 -3.11
N GLY A 133 -18.31 11.18 -2.89
CA GLY A 133 -19.08 11.41 -1.66
C GLY A 133 -20.32 12.25 -1.89
N GLY A 134 -21.20 12.31 -0.90
CA GLY A 134 -22.47 13.03 -1.01
C GLY A 134 -22.90 13.80 0.24
N GLY A 135 -22.34 13.51 1.42
CA GLY A 135 -22.71 14.16 2.68
C GLY A 135 -21.67 15.20 3.12
N ILE A 136 -22.04 16.07 4.07
CA ILE A 136 -21.15 17.12 4.61
C ILE A 136 -19.83 16.54 5.15
N GLU A 137 -19.89 15.35 5.76
CA GLU A 137 -18.72 14.63 6.27
C GLU A 137 -17.72 14.17 5.18
N ASP A 138 -18.13 14.20 3.91
CA ASP A 138 -17.31 13.90 2.74
C ASP A 138 -16.44 15.10 2.31
N PHE A 139 -16.60 16.27 2.95
CA PHE A 139 -15.71 17.40 2.81
C PHE A 139 -14.35 17.18 3.49
N CYS A 140 -14.29 16.45 4.62
CA CYS A 140 -13.01 16.28 5.31
C CYS A 140 -11.94 15.57 4.45
N PRO A 141 -12.26 14.50 3.70
CA PRO A 141 -11.34 13.92 2.72
C PRO A 141 -10.76 14.92 1.72
N SER A 142 -11.53 15.91 1.26
CA SER A 142 -11.02 16.90 0.30
C SER A 142 -10.03 17.89 0.90
N THR A 143 -9.94 17.99 2.22
CA THR A 143 -8.91 18.79 2.89
C THR A 143 -7.65 18.00 3.19
N LYS A 144 -7.66 16.68 2.96
CA LYS A 144 -6.55 15.79 3.26
C LYS A 144 -5.88 15.30 1.97
N LEU A 145 -4.57 15.61 1.87
CA LEU A 145 -3.60 15.09 0.89
C LEU A 145 -3.60 15.83 -0.49
N PRO A 146 -2.66 15.52 -1.41
CA PRO A 146 -1.86 16.51 -2.15
C PRO A 146 -2.52 16.93 -3.49
N ASN A 147 -1.80 17.71 -4.31
CA ASN A 147 -2.27 18.44 -5.51
C ASN A 147 -2.92 17.64 -6.68
N ASP A 148 -3.37 16.39 -6.48
CA ASP A 148 -3.89 15.50 -7.53
C ASP A 148 -5.14 14.68 -7.13
N ILE A 149 -5.92 15.17 -6.15
CA ILE A 149 -7.22 14.57 -5.77
C ILE A 149 -8.34 15.17 -6.62
N THR A 150 -9.16 14.32 -7.22
CA THR A 150 -10.46 14.72 -7.79
C THR A 150 -11.59 14.30 -6.86
N VAL A 151 -12.41 15.24 -6.44
CA VAL A 151 -13.56 15.03 -5.55
C VAL A 151 -14.83 15.09 -6.38
N ILE A 152 -15.60 14.01 -6.38
CA ILE A 152 -16.91 13.91 -7.01
C ILE A 152 -17.96 14.01 -5.91
N ALA A 153 -18.56 15.20 -5.74
CA ALA A 153 -19.40 15.54 -4.59
C ALA A 153 -20.83 16.00 -4.97
N ARG A 154 -21.78 15.83 -4.04
CA ARG A 154 -23.15 16.40 -4.17
C ARG A 154 -23.19 17.87 -3.75
N ASN A 155 -24.27 18.56 -4.12
CA ASN A 155 -24.53 19.98 -3.82
C ASN A 155 -24.30 20.39 -2.36
N GLU A 156 -24.69 19.56 -1.40
CA GLU A 156 -24.59 19.86 0.03
C GLU A 156 -23.13 20.08 0.48
N VAL A 157 -22.19 19.37 -0.14
CA VAL A 157 -20.75 19.52 0.09
C VAL A 157 -20.22 20.82 -0.55
N LEU A 158 -20.76 21.19 -1.71
CA LEU A 158 -20.36 22.38 -2.47
C LEU A 158 -20.84 23.69 -1.84
N SER A 159 -21.86 23.63 -0.99
CA SER A 159 -22.43 24.80 -0.30
C SER A 159 -21.72 25.19 1.01
N LEU A 160 -20.64 24.48 1.39
CA LEU A 160 -19.90 24.77 2.62
C LEU A 160 -19.05 26.06 2.47
N PRO A 161 -18.96 26.89 3.53
CA PRO A 161 -18.28 28.19 3.47
C PRO A 161 -16.74 28.11 3.35
N ASN A 162 -16.18 26.91 3.44
CA ASN A 162 -14.76 26.66 3.21
C ASN A 162 -14.57 26.21 1.76
N THR A 163 -14.14 27.14 0.91
CA THR A 163 -13.71 26.82 -0.46
C THR A 163 -12.71 25.68 -0.43
N PHE A 164 -12.90 24.71 -1.33
CA PHE A 164 -11.91 23.67 -1.58
C PHE A 164 -10.54 24.32 -1.86
N PRO A 165 -9.43 23.72 -1.44
CA PRO A 165 -8.11 24.18 -1.85
C PRO A 165 -8.04 24.27 -3.39
N ASP A 166 -7.34 25.27 -3.95
CA ASP A 166 -7.20 25.45 -5.41
C ASP A 166 -6.61 24.22 -6.13
N THR A 167 -5.98 23.34 -5.37
CA THR A 167 -5.32 22.13 -5.82
C THR A 167 -6.25 20.91 -5.90
N VAL A 168 -7.51 21.06 -5.49
CA VAL A 168 -8.53 20.01 -5.53
C VAL A 168 -9.50 20.26 -6.69
N GLN A 169 -9.58 19.31 -7.62
CA GLN A 169 -10.59 19.37 -8.67
C GLN A 169 -11.91 18.84 -8.13
N VAL A 170 -12.97 19.64 -8.20
CA VAL A 170 -14.29 19.24 -7.72
C VAL A 170 -15.26 19.11 -8.87
N GLN A 171 -15.89 17.95 -8.97
CA GLN A 171 -16.93 17.66 -9.95
C GLN A 171 -18.24 17.36 -9.22
N GLN A 172 -19.32 17.93 -9.71
CA GLN A 172 -20.63 17.77 -9.10
C GLN A 172 -21.36 16.54 -9.66
N TRP A 173 -22.08 15.83 -8.80
CA TRP A 173 -23.07 14.82 -9.21
C TRP A 173 -24.42 14.99 -8.50
N LYS A 174 -25.51 14.59 -9.16
CA LYS A 174 -26.90 14.62 -8.64
C LYS A 174 -27.53 13.23 -8.59
N ALA A 175 -27.24 12.39 -9.57
CA ALA A 175 -27.73 11.02 -9.68
C ALA A 175 -26.57 10.03 -9.96
N GLY A 176 -26.81 8.73 -9.76
CA GLY A 176 -25.77 7.71 -9.96
C GLY A 176 -25.20 7.69 -11.38
N ASP A 177 -26.02 8.06 -12.38
CA ASP A 177 -25.62 8.16 -13.79
C ASP A 177 -24.52 9.22 -14.01
N ASP A 178 -24.53 10.31 -13.23
CA ASP A 178 -23.50 11.33 -13.28
C ASP A 178 -22.16 10.74 -12.83
N VAL A 179 -22.15 10.00 -11.71
CA VAL A 179 -20.91 9.37 -11.20
C VAL A 179 -20.33 8.40 -12.22
N LEU A 180 -21.17 7.54 -12.80
CA LEU A 180 -20.75 6.63 -13.86
C LEU A 180 -20.16 7.37 -15.06
N SER A 181 -20.82 8.45 -15.50
CA SER A 181 -20.38 9.25 -16.64
C SER A 181 -19.07 10.00 -16.36
N LEU A 182 -18.92 10.59 -15.17
CA LEU A 182 -17.70 11.30 -14.76
C LEU A 182 -16.52 10.33 -14.64
N LEU A 183 -16.72 9.17 -14.01
CA LEU A 183 -15.69 8.14 -13.92
C LEU A 183 -15.33 7.58 -15.30
N ARG A 184 -16.32 7.29 -16.15
CA ARG A 184 -16.08 6.88 -17.54
C ARG A 184 -15.24 7.91 -18.29
N ASN A 185 -15.60 9.19 -18.23
CA ASN A 185 -14.86 10.25 -18.89
C ASN A 185 -13.44 10.39 -18.35
N PHE A 186 -13.26 10.34 -17.04
CA PHE A 186 -11.95 10.37 -16.41
C PHE A 186 -11.09 9.20 -16.91
N PHE A 187 -11.56 7.97 -16.76
CA PHE A 187 -10.78 6.78 -17.08
C PHE A 187 -10.54 6.61 -18.60
N HIS A 188 -11.42 7.09 -19.47
CA HIS A 188 -11.14 7.10 -20.92
C HIS A 188 -10.13 8.17 -21.34
N GLN A 189 -9.96 9.26 -20.56
CA GLN A 189 -8.84 10.20 -20.76
C GLN A 189 -7.51 9.61 -20.31
N TYR A 190 -7.56 8.62 -19.40
CA TYR A 190 -6.40 7.88 -18.91
C TYR A 190 -6.56 6.39 -19.23
N PRO A 191 -6.64 6.00 -20.52
CA PRO A 191 -6.94 4.62 -20.89
C PRO A 191 -5.96 3.69 -20.18
N SER A 192 -6.48 2.86 -19.28
CA SER A 192 -5.78 1.66 -18.89
C SER A 192 -5.51 0.92 -20.20
N LYS A 193 -4.28 0.48 -20.42
CA LYS A 193 -4.09 -0.65 -21.32
C LYS A 193 -4.84 -1.81 -20.66
N GLN A 194 -6.10 -1.99 -21.03
CA GLN A 194 -6.90 -3.11 -20.57
C GLN A 194 -6.09 -4.39 -20.79
N VAL A 195 -6.03 -5.21 -19.74
CA VAL A 195 -5.72 -6.64 -19.86
C VAL A 195 -6.94 -7.25 -20.54
N ALA A 196 -7.05 -7.05 -21.85
CA ALA A 196 -7.92 -7.87 -22.64
C ALA A 196 -7.43 -9.31 -22.49
N LYS A 197 -8.36 -10.27 -22.35
CA LYS A 197 -8.17 -11.58 -22.96
C LYS A 197 -8.06 -11.37 -24.48
N ALA A 198 -6.97 -10.77 -24.91
CA ALA A 198 -6.66 -10.54 -26.31
C ALA A 198 -6.06 -11.83 -26.81
N SER A 199 -6.77 -12.47 -27.73
CA SER A 199 -6.11 -13.02 -28.91
C SER A 199 -5.04 -12.01 -29.34
N VAL A 200 -3.78 -12.45 -29.30
CA VAL A 200 -2.56 -11.69 -29.56
C VAL A 200 -2.80 -10.70 -30.71
N LYS A 201 -3.16 -9.47 -30.38
CA LYS A 201 -3.02 -8.34 -31.29
C LYS A 201 -1.64 -7.81 -31.02
N THR A 202 -0.73 -8.23 -31.87
CA THR A 202 0.62 -7.68 -32.05
C THR A 202 0.56 -6.17 -31.85
N PHE A 203 1.15 -5.68 -30.76
CA PHE A 203 1.46 -4.28 -30.61
C PHE A 203 2.27 -3.85 -31.83
N SER A 204 1.91 -2.72 -32.44
CA SER A 204 2.86 -2.01 -33.30
C SER A 204 4.13 -1.80 -32.47
N PRO A 205 5.30 -2.19 -32.99
CA PRO A 205 6.48 -2.28 -32.16
C PRO A 205 6.83 -0.90 -31.60
N ILE A 206 7.18 -0.85 -30.32
CA ILE A 206 7.89 0.29 -29.69
C ILE A 206 9.34 0.33 -30.25
N SER A 207 9.50 0.10 -31.55
CA SER A 207 10.79 0.17 -32.25
C SER A 207 11.21 1.60 -32.54
N GLN A 208 10.35 2.59 -32.26
CA GLN A 208 10.63 4.01 -32.55
C GLN A 208 11.09 4.84 -31.34
N VAL A 209 11.05 4.32 -30.11
CA VAL A 209 11.59 5.04 -28.92
C VAL A 209 12.99 4.56 -28.52
N PHE A 210 13.34 3.32 -28.83
CA PHE A 210 14.65 2.75 -28.51
C PHE A 210 15.38 2.32 -29.79
N SER A 211 15.79 3.30 -30.60
CA SER A 211 16.62 3.10 -31.79
C SER A 211 18.12 2.90 -31.45
N GLY A 212 18.43 2.49 -30.21
CA GLY A 212 19.79 2.23 -29.74
C GLY A 212 20.03 0.74 -29.58
N SER A 213 21.10 0.22 -30.18
CA SER A 213 21.52 -1.19 -30.12
C SER A 213 22.09 -1.63 -28.75
N GLY A 214 21.62 -1.04 -27.64
CA GLY A 214 22.14 -1.30 -26.29
C GLY A 214 21.06 -1.76 -25.33
N GLN A 215 21.44 -2.55 -24.32
CA GLN A 215 20.54 -3.13 -23.34
C GLN A 215 20.00 -2.08 -22.36
N VAL A 216 18.75 -2.23 -21.94
CA VAL A 216 18.12 -1.41 -20.88
C VAL A 216 18.50 -1.98 -19.52
N LEU A 217 18.87 -1.12 -18.57
CA LEU A 217 19.02 -1.47 -17.16
C LEU A 217 17.86 -0.85 -16.36
N VAL A 218 17.19 -1.66 -15.55
CA VAL A 218 16.24 -1.21 -14.53
C VAL A 218 16.81 -1.54 -13.17
N VAL A 219 16.95 -0.54 -12.32
CA VAL A 219 17.45 -0.69 -10.96
C VAL A 219 16.35 -0.33 -9.99
N PHE A 220 16.05 -1.24 -9.06
CA PHE A 220 15.11 -1.03 -7.99
C PHE A 220 15.84 -0.84 -6.66
N ASP A 221 15.43 0.15 -5.88
CA ASP A 221 15.44 0.00 -4.44
C ASP A 221 14.42 -1.05 -4.00
N PHE A 222 14.61 -1.67 -2.84
CA PHE A 222 13.74 -2.74 -2.38
C PHE A 222 12.61 -2.24 -1.50
N ASP A 223 12.94 -1.82 -0.28
CA ASP A 223 12.01 -1.41 0.77
C ASP A 223 11.24 -0.16 0.33
N GLU A 224 9.92 -0.14 0.56
CA GLU A 224 9.00 0.94 0.13
C GLU A 224 9.05 1.30 -1.38
N SER A 225 9.70 0.47 -2.19
CA SER A 225 9.97 0.69 -3.62
C SER A 225 9.53 -0.50 -4.46
N LEU A 226 10.30 -1.60 -4.47
CA LEU A 226 9.86 -2.86 -5.09
C LEU A 226 8.76 -3.52 -4.26
N VAL A 227 8.90 -3.50 -2.93
CA VAL A 227 7.89 -3.99 -1.97
C VAL A 227 7.24 -2.83 -1.25
N ASN A 228 6.02 -3.03 -0.73
CA ASN A 228 5.16 -1.93 -0.26
C ASN A 228 5.43 -1.53 1.20
N LYS A 229 6.52 -2.02 1.79
CA LYS A 229 6.86 -1.83 3.20
C LYS A 229 8.37 -1.88 3.38
N ASP A 230 8.85 -1.21 4.41
CA ASP A 230 10.16 -1.50 5.01
C ASP A 230 10.18 -2.91 5.62
N SER A 231 11.08 -3.77 5.13
CA SER A 231 11.14 -5.20 5.45
C SER A 231 11.58 -5.49 6.88
N ASP A 232 12.50 -4.70 7.40
CA ASP A 232 13.00 -4.82 8.76
C ASP A 232 11.93 -4.37 9.77
N ARG A 233 11.28 -3.23 9.52
CA ARG A 233 10.13 -2.75 10.28
C ARG A 233 8.97 -3.73 10.19
N PHE A 234 8.70 -4.31 9.02
CA PHE A 234 7.64 -5.31 8.84
C PHE A 234 7.90 -6.56 9.69
N ALA A 235 9.15 -7.01 9.80
CA ALA A 235 9.53 -8.12 10.66
C ALA A 235 9.17 -7.83 12.13
N PHE A 236 9.65 -6.69 12.67
CA PHE A 236 9.38 -6.31 14.05
C PHE A 236 7.90 -6.03 14.32
N GLN A 237 7.16 -5.44 13.38
CA GLN A 237 5.71 -5.25 13.52
C GLN A 237 4.95 -6.57 13.67
N CYS A 238 5.39 -7.62 12.98
CA CYS A 238 4.71 -8.91 13.00
C CYS A 238 4.94 -9.70 14.30
N PHE A 239 6.10 -9.54 14.93
CA PHE A 239 6.52 -10.41 16.02
C PHE A 239 6.84 -9.69 17.34
N HIS A 240 7.26 -8.43 17.28
CA HIS A 240 7.64 -7.66 18.46
C HIS A 240 7.38 -6.15 18.29
N PRO A 241 6.12 -5.71 18.11
CA PRO A 241 5.79 -4.32 17.79
C PRO A 241 6.28 -3.31 18.84
N GLU A 242 6.47 -3.74 20.08
CA GLU A 242 7.02 -2.91 21.17
C GLU A 242 8.47 -2.48 20.92
N LEU A 243 9.26 -3.26 20.14
CA LEU A 243 10.64 -2.91 19.80
C LEU A 243 10.73 -1.85 18.70
N ILE A 244 9.63 -1.52 18.00
CA ILE A 244 9.64 -0.51 16.94
C ILE A 244 10.05 0.86 17.49
N LYS A 245 9.57 1.23 18.68
CA LYS A 245 9.95 2.50 19.29
C LYS A 245 11.45 2.52 19.63
N THR A 246 11.96 1.41 20.17
CA THR A 246 13.40 1.26 20.47
C THR A 246 14.25 1.31 19.21
N LEU A 247 13.78 0.69 18.12
CA LEU A 247 14.42 0.74 16.79
C LEU A 247 14.54 2.18 16.29
N GLU A 248 13.45 2.93 16.35
CA GLU A 248 13.41 4.34 15.91
C GLU A 248 14.33 5.22 16.77
N GLU A 249 14.29 5.07 18.10
CA GLU A 249 15.15 5.82 19.03
C GLU A 249 16.64 5.51 18.83
N ARG A 250 17.00 4.24 18.63
CA ARG A 250 18.40 3.83 18.41
C ARG A 250 18.91 4.25 17.04
N HIS A 251 18.09 4.14 16.00
CA HIS A 251 18.47 4.61 14.67
C HIS A 251 18.71 6.13 14.64
N ALA A 252 17.95 6.90 15.42
CA ALA A 252 18.19 8.34 15.56
C ALA A 252 19.54 8.66 16.23
N LEU A 253 20.04 7.78 17.12
CA LEU A 253 21.32 7.94 17.81
C LEU A 253 22.51 7.36 17.02
N ASN A 254 22.27 6.27 16.28
CA ASN A 254 23.25 5.60 15.44
C ASN A 254 22.63 5.31 14.06
N PRO A 255 22.86 6.17 13.06
CA PRO A 255 22.26 6.03 11.73
C PRO A 255 22.92 4.92 10.88
N VAL A 256 23.71 4.04 11.48
CA VAL A 256 24.27 2.85 10.82
C VAL A 256 23.30 1.69 11.01
N TRP A 257 22.36 1.56 10.09
CA TRP A 257 21.26 0.61 10.15
C TRP A 257 21.68 -0.83 10.49
N PRO A 258 22.73 -1.42 9.88
CA PRO A 258 23.18 -2.76 10.23
C PRO A 258 23.52 -2.98 11.71
N SER A 259 24.10 -1.97 12.38
CA SER A 259 24.47 -2.07 13.79
C SER A 259 23.25 -2.06 14.71
N VAL A 260 22.28 -1.20 14.42
CA VAL A 260 21.02 -1.13 15.18
C VAL A 260 20.24 -2.43 15.02
N PHE A 261 20.19 -2.96 13.79
CA PHE A 261 19.47 -4.18 13.47
C PHE A 261 20.09 -5.43 14.13
N ASP A 262 21.42 -5.54 14.15
CA ASP A 262 22.13 -6.65 14.82
C ASP A 262 21.84 -6.67 16.34
N GLU A 263 21.86 -5.50 16.97
CA GLU A 263 21.57 -5.36 18.40
C GLU A 263 20.12 -5.76 18.72
N LEU A 264 19.16 -5.35 17.89
CA LEU A 264 17.76 -5.70 18.10
C LEU A 264 17.48 -7.19 17.84
N HIS A 265 18.16 -7.82 16.87
CA HIS A 265 18.08 -9.27 16.69
C HIS A 265 18.71 -10.04 17.85
N GLN A 266 19.75 -9.48 18.49
CA GLN A 266 20.29 -10.04 19.73
C GLN A 266 19.27 -10.00 20.87
N ILE A 267 18.55 -8.88 21.01
CA ILE A 267 17.47 -8.73 22.01
C ILE A 267 16.33 -9.70 21.71
N LEU A 268 15.87 -9.73 20.46
CA LEU A 268 14.79 -10.61 20.03
C LEU A 268 15.13 -12.08 20.29
N ALA A 269 16.35 -12.49 19.97
CA ALA A 269 16.82 -13.83 20.27
C ALA A 269 16.78 -14.10 21.79
N ASN A 270 17.24 -13.19 22.64
CA ASN A 270 17.26 -13.43 24.08
C ASN A 270 15.86 -13.42 24.73
N GLU A 271 14.99 -12.49 24.35
CA GLU A 271 13.68 -12.27 24.99
C GLU A 271 12.57 -13.18 24.44
N LYS A 272 12.68 -13.63 23.19
CA LYS A 272 11.67 -14.45 22.49
C LYS A 272 12.29 -15.69 21.87
N PRO A 273 12.67 -16.70 22.67
CA PRO A 273 13.34 -17.89 22.17
C PRO A 273 12.58 -18.67 21.09
N GLU A 274 11.26 -18.57 21.10
CA GLU A 274 10.34 -19.17 20.14
C GLU A 274 10.37 -18.52 18.74
N LEU A 275 10.89 -17.30 18.63
CA LEU A 275 11.00 -16.59 17.35
C LEU A 275 12.30 -16.93 16.66
N THR A 276 12.28 -18.00 15.86
CA THR A 276 13.47 -18.41 15.11
C THR A 276 13.67 -17.56 13.85
N PRO A 277 14.92 -17.42 13.36
CA PRO A 277 15.20 -16.74 12.08
C PRO A 277 14.36 -17.27 10.92
N GLU A 278 14.07 -18.57 10.90
CA GLU A 278 13.24 -19.20 9.87
C GLU A 278 11.79 -18.69 9.91
N LEU A 279 11.21 -18.54 11.10
CA LEU A 279 9.86 -18.01 11.26
C LEU A 279 9.80 -16.54 10.82
N ILE A 280 10.80 -15.74 11.20
CA ILE A 280 10.92 -14.35 10.79
C ILE A 280 11.01 -14.25 9.26
N CYS A 281 11.93 -15.01 8.66
CA CYS A 281 12.12 -15.07 7.22
C CYS A 281 10.86 -15.53 6.48
N ALA A 282 10.15 -16.55 6.99
CA ALA A 282 8.92 -17.04 6.37
C ALA A 282 7.79 -16.00 6.35
N ARG A 283 7.76 -15.12 7.36
CA ARG A 283 6.81 -14.01 7.42
C ARG A 283 7.23 -12.86 6.53
N VAL A 284 8.49 -12.45 6.58
CA VAL A 284 9.02 -11.37 5.72
C VAL A 284 8.97 -11.76 4.23
N ALA A 285 9.10 -13.05 3.90
CA ALA A 285 8.91 -13.54 2.54
C ALA A 285 7.54 -13.14 1.95
N GLN A 286 6.51 -13.01 2.80
CA GLN A 286 5.14 -12.64 2.43
C GLN A 286 4.92 -11.12 2.45
N ILE A 287 5.98 -10.31 2.54
CA ILE A 287 5.88 -8.85 2.53
C ILE A 287 5.06 -8.40 1.32
N PRO A 288 4.07 -7.50 1.48
CA PRO A 288 3.18 -7.15 0.38
C PRO A 288 3.94 -6.49 -0.78
N ILE A 289 3.65 -6.94 -1.99
CA ILE A 289 4.09 -6.31 -3.24
C ILE A 289 2.84 -5.95 -4.06
N GLN A 290 2.83 -4.80 -4.73
CA GLN A 290 1.77 -4.49 -5.68
C GLN A 290 1.84 -5.47 -6.86
N ASN A 291 0.71 -6.11 -7.23
CA ASN A 291 0.67 -7.05 -8.36
C ASN A 291 1.22 -6.43 -9.66
N ARG A 292 0.94 -5.14 -9.91
CA ARG A 292 1.46 -4.42 -11.08
C ARG A 292 2.96 -4.18 -11.04
N MET A 293 3.58 -4.17 -9.87
CA MET A 293 5.04 -4.11 -9.74
C MET A 293 5.69 -5.41 -10.21
N VAL A 294 5.10 -6.56 -9.84
CA VAL A 294 5.52 -7.88 -10.34
C VAL A 294 5.40 -7.93 -11.86
N ASP A 295 4.25 -7.49 -12.41
CA ASP A 295 4.03 -7.41 -13.86
C ASP A 295 5.08 -6.51 -14.55
N ALA A 296 5.44 -5.38 -13.94
CA ALA A 296 6.41 -4.43 -14.49
C ALA A 296 7.83 -5.04 -14.57
N VAL A 297 8.27 -5.74 -13.53
CA VAL A 297 9.56 -6.46 -13.52
C VAL A 297 9.59 -7.53 -14.60
N ARG A 298 8.55 -8.35 -14.72
CA ARG A 298 8.43 -9.37 -15.76
C ARG A 298 8.46 -8.76 -17.16
N MET A 299 7.66 -7.73 -17.38
CA MET A 299 7.58 -7.02 -18.66
C MET A 299 8.95 -6.45 -19.08
N ALA A 300 9.69 -5.84 -18.15
CA ALA A 300 11.01 -5.28 -18.44
C ALA A 300 11.97 -6.34 -19.00
N VAL A 301 11.99 -7.55 -18.42
CA VAL A 301 12.84 -8.65 -18.88
C VAL A 301 12.28 -9.29 -20.14
N GLU A 302 11.03 -9.76 -20.10
CA GLU A 302 10.45 -10.63 -21.14
C GLU A 302 10.17 -9.89 -22.45
N GLN A 303 9.78 -8.61 -22.38
CA GLN A 303 9.40 -7.83 -23.56
C GLN A 303 10.50 -6.89 -24.04
N PHE A 304 11.35 -6.41 -23.13
CA PHE A 304 12.38 -5.41 -23.45
C PHE A 304 13.82 -5.93 -23.28
N GLY A 305 14.00 -7.17 -22.84
CA GLY A 305 15.34 -7.75 -22.64
C GLY A 305 16.18 -6.99 -21.61
N ALA A 306 15.52 -6.26 -20.70
CA ALA A 306 16.21 -5.45 -19.71
C ALA A 306 16.95 -6.34 -18.70
N GLU A 307 18.09 -5.85 -18.21
CA GLU A 307 18.60 -6.35 -16.94
C GLU A 307 17.88 -5.65 -15.80
N VAL A 308 17.44 -6.41 -14.81
CA VAL A 308 16.84 -5.88 -13.58
C VAL A 308 17.77 -6.17 -12.43
N LYS A 309 18.17 -5.14 -11.70
CA LYS A 309 19.04 -5.25 -10.52
C LYS A 309 18.40 -4.56 -9.33
N ILE A 310 18.76 -4.99 -8.12
CA ILE A 310 18.32 -4.36 -6.88
C ILE A 310 19.54 -3.72 -6.21
N ILE A 311 19.42 -2.46 -5.80
CA ILE A 311 20.38 -1.78 -4.92
C ILE A 311 19.60 -1.29 -3.71
N SER A 312 19.74 -1.97 -2.57
CA SER A 312 18.95 -1.70 -1.37
C SER A 312 19.85 -1.50 -0.16
N ASP A 313 19.41 -0.68 0.80
CA ASP A 313 20.04 -0.60 2.12
C ASP A 313 19.46 -1.64 3.12
N GLY A 314 18.61 -2.54 2.63
CA GLY A 314 17.97 -3.59 3.40
C GLY A 314 18.82 -4.84 3.58
N ASN A 315 18.14 -5.93 3.92
CA ASN A 315 18.71 -7.18 4.38
C ASN A 315 18.74 -8.25 3.25
N SER A 316 19.91 -8.77 2.90
CA SER A 316 20.04 -9.75 1.79
C SER A 316 19.21 -11.01 1.97
N LEU A 317 19.10 -11.51 3.21
CA LEU A 317 18.32 -12.71 3.54
C LEU A 317 16.83 -12.44 3.32
N PHE A 318 16.33 -11.29 3.79
CA PHE A 318 14.92 -10.92 3.60
C PHE A 318 14.56 -10.70 2.14
N ILE A 319 15.40 -9.99 1.40
CA ILE A 319 15.21 -9.75 -0.03
C ILE A 319 15.17 -11.09 -0.79
N GLU A 320 16.11 -12.00 -0.54
CA GLU A 320 16.13 -13.32 -1.17
C GLU A 320 14.83 -14.09 -0.93
N LYS A 321 14.35 -14.15 0.33
CA LYS A 321 13.13 -14.89 0.67
C LYS A 321 11.88 -14.26 0.06
N ALA A 322 11.79 -12.93 0.04
CA ALA A 322 10.69 -12.22 -0.60
C ALA A 322 10.68 -12.44 -2.12
N LEU A 323 11.83 -12.32 -2.79
CA LEU A 323 11.93 -12.57 -4.24
C LEU A 323 11.54 -14.01 -4.60
N LYS A 324 11.92 -14.99 -3.76
CA LYS A 324 11.54 -16.39 -3.96
C LYS A 324 10.03 -16.59 -3.79
N PHE A 325 9.44 -16.02 -2.75
CA PHE A 325 8.01 -16.15 -2.46
C PHE A 325 7.14 -15.54 -3.56
N HIS A 326 7.54 -14.37 -4.07
CA HIS A 326 6.81 -13.66 -5.14
C HIS A 326 7.16 -14.11 -6.55
N GLY A 327 8.02 -15.13 -6.70
CA GLY A 327 8.40 -15.67 -8.00
C GLY A 327 9.17 -14.69 -8.89
N LEU A 328 9.97 -13.81 -8.28
CA LEU A 328 10.77 -12.78 -8.97
C LEU A 328 12.20 -13.19 -9.25
N VAL A 329 12.71 -14.26 -8.62
CA VAL A 329 14.10 -14.74 -8.78
C VAL A 329 14.56 -14.85 -10.25
N PRO A 330 13.77 -15.41 -11.19
CA PRO A 330 14.21 -15.54 -12.59
C PRO A 330 14.41 -14.20 -13.32
N TYR A 331 13.86 -13.11 -12.78
CA TYR A 331 13.83 -11.80 -13.41
C TYR A 331 14.86 -10.82 -12.82
N ILE A 332 15.48 -11.15 -11.69
CA ILE A 332 16.46 -10.30 -11.02
C ILE A 332 17.87 -10.82 -11.31
N ASN A 333 18.67 -10.03 -12.01
CA ASN A 333 20.03 -10.38 -12.39
C ASN A 333 21.02 -10.29 -11.22
N GLU A 334 20.84 -9.33 -10.31
CA GLU A 334 21.77 -9.08 -9.21
C GLU A 334 21.11 -8.29 -8.09
N VAL A 335 21.47 -8.60 -6.83
CA VAL A 335 21.04 -7.86 -5.64
C VAL A 335 22.29 -7.36 -4.92
N LEU A 336 22.41 -6.04 -4.76
CA LEU A 336 23.51 -5.37 -4.08
C LEU A 336 22.96 -4.68 -2.83
N THR A 337 23.25 -5.26 -1.67
CA THR A 337 22.64 -4.89 -0.39
C THR A 337 23.55 -5.27 0.79
N ASN A 338 23.16 -4.90 2.01
CA ASN A 338 23.83 -5.34 3.24
C ASN A 338 23.69 -6.86 3.44
N GLN A 339 24.79 -7.53 3.80
CA GLN A 339 24.84 -9.00 3.90
C GLN A 339 24.27 -9.48 5.22
N ALA A 340 23.31 -10.40 5.17
CA ALA A 340 22.70 -11.03 6.33
C ALA A 340 22.91 -12.54 6.34
N ASP A 341 23.37 -13.06 7.46
CA ASP A 341 23.64 -14.49 7.66
C ASP A 341 23.04 -14.99 8.98
N LEU A 342 22.86 -16.30 9.07
CA LEU A 342 22.49 -16.96 10.32
C LEU A 342 23.75 -17.20 11.15
N GLU A 343 23.78 -16.64 12.36
CA GLU A 343 24.87 -16.83 13.31
C GLU A 343 24.40 -17.70 14.48
N THR A 344 25.17 -18.75 14.78
CA THR A 344 24.97 -19.56 15.98
C THR A 344 25.60 -18.87 17.19
N MET A 345 24.78 -18.61 18.21
CA MET A 345 25.17 -18.02 19.49
C MET A 345 25.75 -19.08 20.44
N ASP A 346 26.42 -18.62 21.52
CA ASP A 346 27.03 -19.49 22.54
C ASP A 346 26.05 -20.47 23.20
N ASN A 347 24.76 -20.11 23.26
CA ASN A 347 23.69 -20.95 23.80
C ASN A 347 23.13 -21.97 22.79
N GLY A 348 23.76 -22.11 21.61
CA GLY A 348 23.37 -23.04 20.54
C GLY A 348 22.22 -22.58 19.66
N ARG A 349 21.67 -21.38 19.90
CA ARG A 349 20.55 -20.82 19.11
C ARG A 349 21.05 -19.98 17.94
N THR A 350 20.21 -19.77 16.93
CA THR A 350 20.56 -18.95 15.76
C THR A 350 19.92 -17.56 15.83
N ARG A 351 20.65 -16.54 15.35
CA ARG A 351 20.15 -15.18 15.13
C ARG A 351 20.49 -14.71 13.70
N ILE A 352 19.80 -13.68 13.24
CA ILE A 352 20.14 -12.99 11.99
C ILE A 352 21.18 -11.93 12.31
N ARG A 353 22.34 -11.99 11.64
CA ARG A 353 23.42 -11.02 11.76
C ARG A 353 23.57 -10.24 10.46
N LEU A 354 23.45 -8.92 10.54
CA LEU A 354 23.54 -8.01 9.39
C LEU A 354 24.92 -7.32 9.37
N ARG A 355 25.53 -7.22 8.19
CA ARG A 355 26.85 -6.62 7.97
C ARG A 355 26.75 -5.54 6.89
N PRO A 356 27.45 -4.41 7.08
CA PRO A 356 27.44 -3.33 6.09
C PRO A 356 28.00 -3.81 4.75
N HIS A 357 27.49 -3.26 3.65
CA HIS A 357 28.01 -3.56 2.32
C HIS A 357 29.38 -2.94 2.06
N HIS A 358 29.62 -1.73 2.58
CA HIS A 358 30.92 -1.08 2.57
C HIS A 358 31.61 -1.25 3.92
N ASP A 359 32.82 -1.81 3.90
CA ASP A 359 33.67 -1.95 5.08
C ASP A 359 34.22 -0.60 5.59
N GLN A 360 34.27 0.41 4.71
CA GLN A 360 34.72 1.76 5.04
C GLN A 360 33.64 2.79 4.72
N PRO A 361 33.46 3.83 5.57
CA PRO A 361 32.49 4.88 5.33
C PRO A 361 32.73 5.57 3.99
N MET A 362 31.70 5.58 3.14
CA MET A 362 31.71 6.36 1.91
C MET A 362 31.45 7.84 2.22
N ASN A 363 32.27 8.75 1.67
CA ASN A 363 31.99 10.18 1.74
C ASN A 363 30.87 10.54 0.75
N CYS A 364 29.62 10.35 1.17
CA CYS A 364 28.42 10.66 0.39
C CYS A 364 27.46 11.50 1.23
N SER A 365 26.94 12.59 0.66
CA SER A 365 25.98 13.46 1.35
C SER A 365 24.55 12.91 1.40
N TRP A 366 24.26 11.84 0.65
CA TRP A 366 22.90 11.33 0.44
C TRP A 366 22.68 9.92 1.01
N CYS A 367 23.73 9.11 1.07
CA CYS A 367 23.65 7.72 1.49
C CYS A 367 24.28 7.54 2.87
N PRO A 368 23.81 6.56 3.66
CA PRO A 368 24.46 6.20 4.91
C PRO A 368 25.83 5.55 4.65
N SER A 369 26.65 5.48 5.68
CA SER A 369 28.06 5.06 5.58
C SER A 369 28.24 3.60 5.17
N ASN A 370 27.24 2.75 5.42
CA ASN A 370 27.27 1.31 5.15
C ASN A 370 26.97 0.94 3.69
N LEU A 371 26.23 1.77 2.94
CA LEU A 371 25.89 1.47 1.54
C LEU A 371 25.62 2.74 0.72
N CYS A 372 26.41 2.97 -0.33
CA CYS A 372 26.24 4.10 -1.24
C CYS A 372 25.63 3.65 -2.56
N LYS A 373 24.30 3.79 -2.68
CA LYS A 373 23.52 3.34 -3.84
C LYS A 373 24.05 3.90 -5.18
N GLY A 374 24.45 5.19 -5.20
CA GLY A 374 25.01 5.81 -6.40
C GLY A 374 26.38 5.27 -6.81
N SER A 375 27.26 4.95 -5.84
CA SER A 375 28.58 4.36 -6.15
C SER A 375 28.43 2.94 -6.72
N ILE A 376 27.48 2.18 -6.17
CA ILE A 376 27.13 0.86 -6.68
C ILE A 376 26.59 0.97 -8.12
N LEU A 377 25.71 1.93 -8.39
CA LEU A 377 25.22 2.18 -9.76
C LEU A 377 26.35 2.52 -10.74
N ASP A 378 27.31 3.36 -10.34
CA ASP A 378 28.47 3.67 -11.17
C ASP A 378 29.32 2.43 -11.44
N SER A 379 29.53 1.57 -10.44
CA SER A 379 30.24 0.30 -10.62
C SER A 379 29.54 -0.61 -11.64
N ILE A 380 28.21 -0.69 -11.61
CA ILE A 380 27.41 -1.44 -12.60
C ILE A 380 27.60 -0.88 -14.00
N ARG A 381 27.54 0.44 -14.16
CA ARG A 381 27.69 1.13 -15.46
C ARG A 381 29.13 1.07 -16.00
N ASN A 382 30.12 1.01 -15.12
CA ASN A 382 31.53 0.85 -15.50
C ASN A 382 31.84 -0.57 -16.00
N LYS A 383 31.15 -1.58 -15.46
CA LYS A 383 31.27 -2.97 -15.93
C LYS A 383 30.60 -3.20 -17.28
N LYS A 384 29.51 -2.47 -17.57
CA LYS A 384 28.71 -2.65 -18.77
C LYS A 384 28.00 -1.36 -19.18
N GLN A 385 28.11 -1.01 -20.46
CA GLN A 385 27.35 0.10 -21.02
C GLN A 385 25.90 -0.31 -21.27
N TYR A 386 24.98 0.56 -20.87
CA TYR A 386 23.54 0.42 -21.10
C TYR A 386 23.07 1.58 -21.96
N SER A 387 22.12 1.33 -22.86
CA SER A 387 21.53 2.40 -23.67
C SER A 387 20.66 3.32 -22.82
N HIS A 388 19.97 2.75 -21.84
CA HIS A 388 19.07 3.44 -20.93
C HIS A 388 19.19 2.84 -19.54
N VAL A 389 19.13 3.69 -18.53
CA VAL A 389 19.13 3.29 -17.13
C VAL A 389 17.91 3.91 -16.45
N LEU A 390 17.05 3.07 -15.91
CA LEU A 390 15.92 3.46 -15.09
C LEU A 390 16.26 3.15 -13.64
N TYR A 391 15.99 4.08 -12.75
CA TYR A 391 16.13 3.88 -11.30
C TYR A 391 14.77 4.11 -10.63
N VAL A 392 14.35 3.19 -9.77
CA VAL A 392 13.09 3.24 -9.02
C VAL A 392 13.42 3.19 -7.54
N GLY A 393 13.09 4.24 -6.80
CA GLY A 393 13.34 4.35 -5.36
C GLY A 393 12.42 5.39 -4.72
N ASP A 394 12.26 5.36 -3.40
CA ASP A 394 11.36 6.24 -2.64
C ASP A 394 12.09 7.23 -1.72
N GLY A 395 13.32 6.92 -1.32
CA GLY A 395 14.01 7.59 -0.23
C GLY A 395 15.09 8.61 -0.64
N ILE A 396 15.64 9.30 0.36
CA ILE A 396 16.73 10.28 0.18
C ILE A 396 17.98 9.60 -0.41
N GLY A 397 18.27 8.35 0.00
CA GLY A 397 19.39 7.57 -0.51
C GLY A 397 19.32 7.32 -2.02
N ASP A 398 18.11 7.30 -2.60
CA ASP A 398 17.86 7.06 -4.03
C ASP A 398 18.09 8.30 -4.89
N PHE A 399 18.16 9.48 -4.27
CA PHE A 399 18.61 10.69 -4.95
C PHE A 399 20.09 10.58 -5.38
N CYS A 400 20.89 9.80 -4.65
CA CYS A 400 22.30 9.59 -4.97
C CYS A 400 22.49 8.95 -6.35
N PRO A 401 21.91 7.78 -6.68
CA PRO A 401 21.96 7.24 -8.03
C PRO A 401 21.21 8.12 -9.04
N ALA A 402 20.05 8.69 -8.69
CA ALA A 402 19.26 9.52 -9.62
C ALA A 402 20.04 10.75 -10.12
N SER A 403 20.81 11.40 -9.26
CA SER A 403 21.65 12.57 -9.62
C SER A 403 22.85 12.23 -10.52
N ARG A 404 23.18 10.94 -10.69
CA ARG A 404 24.27 10.45 -11.56
C ARG A 404 23.79 9.94 -12.92
N LEU A 405 22.46 9.87 -13.11
CA LEU A 405 21.86 9.53 -14.39
C LEU A 405 21.99 10.71 -15.35
N THR A 406 22.47 10.44 -16.55
CA THR A 406 22.51 11.43 -17.64
C THR A 406 21.27 11.25 -18.51
N LYS A 407 20.81 12.35 -19.12
CA LYS A 407 19.68 12.35 -20.06
C LYS A 407 19.92 11.47 -21.27
#